data_AF-A0AAV1WPF6-F1
#
_entry.id   AF-A0AAV1WPF6-F1
#
_cell.length_a   1.000
_cell.length_b   1.000
_cell.length_c   1.000
_cell.angle_alpha   90.00
_cell.angle_beta   90.00
_cell.angle_gamma   90.00
#
_symmetry.space_group_name_H-M   'P 1'
#
loop_
_entity.id
_entity.type
_entity.pdbx_description
1 polymer ?
#
loop_
_entity_poly.entity_id
_entity_poly.type
_entity_poly.pdbx_seq_one_letter_code
_entity_poly.pdbx_strand_id
1 'polypeptide(L)'
;MCVFQPCIHTYHDLLRTLQVIPPTPFAEQDLLNLYFKDIYKPIPLGYNLVLAMLWRHPENEIDLHEVKVVHYCAAGSKPWRYTGKEENMQREDIKMLVKKWWDIYNDDSLSYKEQLSGTEGETQSEYIVELKCVRLHNAQIYQLITSNGFSTVCPRDR
;
A
#
# COMPACT_ATOMS: atom_id res chain seq x y z
N MET A 1 -0.78 5.60 -5.23
CA MET A 1 -2.25 5.41 -5.35
C MET A 1 -2.73 5.98 -6.67
N CYS A 2 -3.66 5.31 -7.36
CA CYS A 2 -4.33 5.82 -8.56
C CYS A 2 -5.79 5.35 -8.59
N VAL A 3 -6.61 5.99 -9.42
CA VAL A 3 -7.98 5.56 -9.73
C VAL A 3 -8.02 5.21 -11.21
N PHE A 4 -8.52 4.03 -11.55
CA PHE A 4 -8.61 3.58 -12.94
C PHE A 4 -9.90 2.79 -13.18
N GLN A 5 -10.29 2.69 -14.44
CA GLN A 5 -11.38 1.84 -14.90
C GLN A 5 -10.78 0.55 -15.47
N PRO A 6 -11.14 -0.64 -14.96
CA PRO A 6 -10.72 -1.91 -15.55
C PRO A 6 -11.14 -1.99 -17.01
N CYS A 7 -10.19 -2.30 -17.89
CA CYS A 7 -10.41 -2.42 -19.33
C CYS A 7 -9.39 -3.39 -19.93
N ILE A 8 -9.89 -4.42 -20.63
CA ILE A 8 -9.05 -5.45 -21.25
C ILE A 8 -8.13 -4.88 -22.33
N HIS A 9 -8.59 -3.84 -23.06
CA HIS A 9 -7.78 -3.16 -24.07
C HIS A 9 -6.61 -2.41 -23.43
N THR A 10 -6.88 -1.65 -22.37
CA THR A 10 -5.84 -0.96 -21.60
C THR A 10 -4.82 -1.94 -21.01
N TYR A 11 -5.28 -3.10 -20.53
CA TYR A 11 -4.40 -4.17 -20.05
C TYR A 11 -3.43 -4.66 -21.15
N HIS A 12 -3.94 -5.02 -22.32
CA HIS A 12 -3.10 -5.50 -23.42
C HIS A 12 -2.15 -4.40 -23.93
N ASP A 13 -2.60 -3.15 -23.96
CA ASP A 13 -1.77 -2.01 -24.37
C ASP A 13 -0.65 -1.70 -23.38
N LEU A 14 -0.94 -1.75 -22.07
CA LEU A 14 0.07 -1.64 -21.02
C LEU A 14 1.11 -2.76 -21.13
N LEU A 15 0.68 -4.01 -21.39
CA LEU A 15 1.59 -5.14 -21.56
C LEU A 15 2.51 -4.95 -22.79
N ARG A 16 1.95 -4.51 -23.92
CA ARG A 16 2.75 -4.18 -25.11
C ARG A 16 3.72 -3.04 -24.85
N THR A 17 3.31 -2.02 -24.09
CA THR A 17 4.16 -0.88 -23.73
C THR A 17 5.32 -1.33 -22.84
N LEU A 18 5.04 -2.17 -21.83
CA LEU A 18 6.04 -2.73 -20.92
C LEU A 18 7.14 -3.52 -21.65
N GLN A 19 6.80 -4.20 -22.76
CA GLN A 19 7.77 -4.96 -23.55
C GLN A 19 8.81 -4.10 -24.27
N VAL A 20 8.52 -2.82 -24.55
CA VAL A 20 9.37 -1.94 -25.35
C VAL A 20 9.93 -0.75 -24.56
N ILE A 21 9.38 -0.46 -23.38
CA ILE A 21 9.82 0.66 -22.57
C ILE A 21 11.20 0.38 -21.94
N PRO A 22 12.14 1.35 -21.94
CA PRO A 22 13.37 1.21 -21.18
C PRO A 22 13.09 1.05 -19.68
N PRO A 23 13.80 0.15 -18.97
CA PRO A 23 13.69 0.05 -17.52
C PRO A 23 14.09 1.35 -16.82
N THR A 24 13.38 1.68 -15.74
CA THR A 24 13.69 2.83 -14.90
C THR A 24 13.86 2.41 -13.43
N PRO A 25 14.49 3.25 -12.57
CA PRO A 25 14.61 2.96 -11.14
C PRO A 25 13.28 2.82 -10.39
N PHE A 26 12.20 3.42 -10.91
CA PHE A 26 10.84 3.31 -10.34
C PHE A 26 9.90 2.61 -11.33
N ALA A 27 10.18 1.34 -11.61
CA ALA A 27 9.60 0.56 -12.71
C ALA A 27 8.10 0.81 -12.97
N GLU A 28 7.22 0.44 -12.02
CA GLU A 28 5.77 0.56 -12.22
C GLU A 28 5.31 2.03 -12.26
N GLN A 29 5.85 2.88 -11.38
CA GLN A 29 5.43 4.27 -11.28
C GLN A 29 5.78 5.05 -12.55
N ASP A 30 6.99 4.87 -13.07
CA ASP A 30 7.45 5.58 -14.26
C ASP A 30 6.76 5.06 -15.53
N LEU A 31 6.54 3.74 -15.64
CA LEU A 31 5.75 3.16 -16.73
C LEU A 31 4.36 3.79 -16.77
N LEU A 32 3.65 3.81 -15.64
CA LEU A 32 2.29 4.35 -15.57
C LEU A 32 2.27 5.86 -15.83
N ASN A 33 3.26 6.60 -15.31
CA ASN A 33 3.39 8.03 -15.58
C ASN A 33 3.59 8.30 -17.08
N LEU A 34 4.44 7.52 -17.75
CA LEU A 34 4.69 7.68 -19.19
C LEU A 34 3.48 7.26 -20.03
N TYR A 35 2.84 6.14 -19.68
CA TYR A 35 1.68 5.61 -20.40
C TYR A 35 0.45 6.53 -20.28
N PHE A 36 0.18 7.07 -19.08
CA PHE A 36 -0.98 7.92 -18.81
C PHE A 36 -0.70 9.43 -18.83
N LYS A 37 0.49 9.86 -19.31
CA LYS A 37 0.93 11.26 -19.27
C LYS A 37 -0.10 12.25 -19.82
N ASP A 38 -0.83 11.87 -20.86
CA ASP A 38 -1.76 12.74 -21.58
C ASP A 38 -3.13 12.87 -20.89
N ILE A 39 -3.43 11.98 -19.93
CA ILE A 39 -4.70 11.99 -19.19
C ILE A 39 -4.50 12.10 -17.67
N TYR A 40 -3.27 12.32 -17.23
CA TYR A 40 -2.90 12.37 -15.82
C TYR A 40 -3.63 13.50 -15.09
N LYS A 41 -4.20 13.16 -13.92
CA LYS A 41 -4.80 14.11 -13.00
C LYS A 41 -4.23 13.86 -11.60
N PRO A 42 -3.59 14.84 -10.95
CA PRO A 42 -3.02 14.65 -9.63
C PRO A 42 -4.13 14.40 -8.61
N ILE A 43 -3.91 13.42 -7.74
CA ILE A 43 -4.76 13.17 -6.58
C ILE A 43 -4.28 14.09 -5.44
N PRO A 44 -5.18 14.72 -4.67
CA PRO A 44 -4.78 15.56 -3.54
C PRO A 44 -3.91 14.80 -2.53
N LEU A 45 -2.96 15.50 -1.91
CA LEU A 45 -1.98 14.91 -0.98
C LEU A 45 -2.63 14.09 0.14
N GLY A 46 -3.77 14.54 0.69
CA GLY A 46 -4.49 13.83 1.75
C GLY A 46 -4.97 12.41 1.36
N TYR A 47 -5.11 12.10 0.07
CA TYR A 47 -5.50 10.77 -0.42
C TYR A 47 -4.31 9.91 -0.85
N ASN A 48 -3.08 10.41 -0.73
CA ASN A 48 -1.85 9.66 -1.01
C ASN A 48 -0.64 10.34 -0.35
N LEU A 49 -0.67 10.50 0.98
CA LEU A 49 0.42 11.15 1.70
C LEU A 49 1.66 10.26 1.66
N VAL A 50 2.59 10.58 0.77
CA VAL A 50 3.94 10.01 0.77
C VAL A 50 4.65 10.51 2.04
N LEU A 51 5.02 9.59 2.94
CA LEU A 51 5.57 9.96 4.26
C LEU A 51 6.72 10.97 4.20
N ALA A 52 7.58 10.85 3.19
CA ALA A 52 8.71 11.75 3.00
C ALA A 52 8.32 13.23 2.84
N MET A 53 7.07 13.52 2.48
CA MET A 53 6.57 14.90 2.39
C MET A 53 6.60 15.62 3.76
N LEU A 54 6.51 14.89 4.88
CA LEU A 54 6.53 15.48 6.24
C LEU A 54 7.85 16.18 6.61
N TRP A 55 8.94 15.88 5.91
CA TRP A 55 10.26 16.45 6.20
C TRP A 55 10.99 16.98 4.96
N ARG A 56 10.62 16.56 3.74
CA ARG A 56 11.19 17.12 2.51
C ARG A 56 10.59 18.48 2.14
N HIS A 57 9.40 18.77 2.63
CA HIS A 57 8.67 20.01 2.38
C HIS A 57 8.12 20.60 3.67
N PRO A 58 8.98 20.99 4.64
CA PRO A 58 8.54 21.51 5.93
C PRO A 58 7.72 22.80 5.83
N GLU A 59 7.79 23.51 4.70
CA GLU A 59 6.98 24.68 4.37
C GLU A 59 5.50 24.36 4.15
N ASN A 60 5.19 23.13 3.75
CA ASN A 60 3.84 22.65 3.56
C ASN A 60 3.38 22.05 4.89
N GLU A 61 2.92 22.88 5.83
CA GLU A 61 2.34 22.42 7.07
C GLU A 61 1.23 21.39 6.76
N ILE A 62 1.48 20.11 7.05
CA ILE A 62 0.57 19.01 6.75
C ILE A 62 -0.30 18.76 7.97
N ASP A 63 -1.59 19.10 7.88
CA ASP A 63 -2.56 18.67 8.88
C ASP A 63 -2.86 17.18 8.72
N LEU A 64 -2.31 16.37 9.62
CA LEU A 64 -2.51 14.92 9.64
C LEU A 64 -3.95 14.50 9.97
N HIS A 65 -4.80 15.41 10.47
CA HIS A 65 -6.22 15.12 10.68
C HIS A 65 -7.02 15.10 9.36
N GLU A 66 -6.57 15.84 8.35
CA GLU A 66 -7.19 15.88 7.01
C GLU A 66 -6.68 14.77 6.09
N VAL A 67 -5.65 14.02 6.52
CA VAL A 67 -5.07 12.92 5.75
C VAL A 67 -5.93 11.66 5.86
N LYS A 68 -6.32 11.12 4.71
CA LYS A 68 -7.15 9.93 4.58
C LYS A 68 -6.34 8.67 4.27
N VAL A 69 -5.23 8.81 3.55
CA VAL A 69 -4.38 7.67 3.16
C VAL A 69 -2.91 8.03 3.32
N VAL A 70 -2.18 7.18 4.03
CA VAL A 70 -0.73 7.30 4.25
C VAL A 70 0.01 6.23 3.46
N HIS A 71 1.03 6.64 2.72
CA HIS A 71 1.89 5.78 1.92
C HIS A 71 3.28 5.64 2.56
N TYR A 72 3.49 4.50 3.23
CA TYR A 72 4.75 4.10 3.87
C TYR A 72 5.79 3.65 2.85
N CYS A 73 6.37 4.59 2.07
CA CYS A 73 7.34 4.27 1.02
C CYS A 73 8.81 4.58 1.37
N ALA A 74 9.07 5.28 2.48
CA ALA A 74 10.44 5.58 2.92
C ALA A 74 11.10 4.37 3.59
N ALA A 75 12.44 4.30 3.56
CA ALA A 75 13.18 3.27 4.30
C ALA A 75 12.83 3.33 5.80
N GLY A 76 12.66 2.17 6.44
CA GLY A 76 12.24 2.08 7.85
C GLY A 76 10.77 2.41 8.13
N SER A 77 10.04 3.03 7.18
CA SER A 77 8.67 3.48 7.43
C SER A 77 7.61 2.39 7.45
N LYS A 78 7.91 1.18 6.95
CA LYS A 78 6.95 0.06 6.94
C LYS A 78 6.56 -0.28 8.39
N PRO A 79 5.28 -0.12 8.81
CA PRO A 79 4.90 -0.26 10.22
C PRO A 79 5.25 -1.62 10.84
N TRP A 80 5.13 -2.70 10.07
CA TRP A 80 5.47 -4.08 10.49
C TRP A 80 6.98 -4.36 10.58
N ARG A 81 7.83 -3.43 10.12
CA ARG A 81 9.31 -3.49 10.25
C ARG A 81 9.88 -2.26 10.94
N TYR A 82 9.03 -1.48 11.59
CA TYR A 82 9.43 -0.20 12.15
C TYR A 82 10.35 -0.39 13.35
N THR A 83 11.57 0.16 13.25
CA THR A 83 12.55 0.13 14.35
C THR A 83 12.75 1.49 15.01
N GLY A 84 12.35 2.56 14.32
CA GLY A 84 12.59 3.95 14.73
C GLY A 84 14.04 4.42 14.56
N LYS A 85 14.93 3.61 13.97
CA LYS A 85 16.37 3.92 13.85
C LYS A 85 16.75 4.56 12.52
N GLU A 86 15.94 4.32 11.48
CA GLU A 86 16.19 4.87 10.16
C GLU A 86 15.96 6.39 10.15
N GLU A 87 16.51 7.06 9.13
CA GLU A 87 16.47 8.51 9.01
C GLU A 87 15.04 9.04 9.08
N ASN A 88 14.82 10.06 9.91
CA ASN A 88 13.54 10.71 10.18
C ASN A 88 12.50 9.83 10.90
N MET A 89 12.77 8.55 11.16
CA MET A 89 11.81 7.67 11.84
C MET A 89 11.64 8.03 13.32
N GLN A 90 12.58 8.75 13.93
CA GLN A 90 12.47 9.20 15.32
C GLN A 90 11.36 10.22 15.59
N ARG A 91 10.73 10.79 14.54
CA ARG A 91 9.72 11.85 14.67
C ARG A 91 8.43 11.35 15.31
N GLU A 92 7.78 12.24 16.08
CA GLU A 92 6.56 11.90 16.82
C GLU A 92 5.34 11.69 15.90
N ASP A 93 5.25 12.45 14.82
CA ASP A 93 4.21 12.26 13.80
C ASP A 93 4.27 10.86 13.17
N ILE A 94 5.47 10.37 12.86
CA ILE A 94 5.68 9.02 12.31
C ILE A 94 5.32 7.95 13.36
N LYS A 95 5.78 8.09 14.60
CA LYS A 95 5.42 7.15 15.69
C LYS A 95 3.91 7.05 15.88
N MET A 96 3.22 8.19 15.83
CA MET A 96 1.75 8.23 15.89
C MET A 96 1.12 7.45 14.73
N LEU A 97 1.58 7.66 13.49
CA LEU A 97 1.05 6.95 12.32
C LEU A 97 1.30 5.44 12.39
N VAL A 98 2.50 5.02 12.79
CA VAL A 98 2.84 3.62 13.01
C VAL A 98 1.96 3.00 14.10
N LYS A 99 1.73 3.72 15.20
CA LYS A 99 0.80 3.28 16.25
C LYS A 99 -0.62 3.09 15.70
N LYS A 100 -1.16 4.05 14.95
CA LYS A 100 -2.50 3.91 14.34
C LYS A 100 -2.60 2.68 13.43
N TRP A 101 -1.54 2.37 12.68
CA TRP A 101 -1.50 1.16 11.86
C TRP A 101 -1.57 -0.12 12.72
N TRP A 102 -0.79 -0.18 13.81
CA TRP A 102 -0.81 -1.31 14.74
C TRP A 102 -2.12 -1.42 15.53
N ASP A 103 -2.74 -0.29 15.89
CA ASP A 103 -4.05 -0.28 16.55
C ASP A 103 -5.11 -0.95 15.64
N ILE A 104 -5.05 -0.74 14.31
CA ILE A 104 -5.92 -1.40 13.32
C ILE A 104 -5.53 -2.88 13.16
N TYR A 105 -4.23 -3.19 13.04
CA TYR A 105 -3.78 -4.57 12.86
C TYR A 105 -4.17 -5.45 14.06
N ASN A 106 -4.01 -4.94 15.28
CA ASN A 106 -4.32 -5.66 16.52
C ASN A 106 -5.82 -5.65 16.87
N ASP A 107 -6.68 -5.04 16.04
CA ASP A 107 -8.11 -5.08 16.25
C ASP A 107 -8.67 -6.43 15.75
N ASP A 108 -8.97 -7.32 16.69
CA ASP A 108 -9.53 -8.65 16.41
C ASP A 108 -10.93 -8.61 15.76
N SER A 109 -11.64 -7.49 15.88
CA SER A 109 -12.94 -7.33 15.21
C SER A 109 -12.81 -7.23 13.69
N LEU A 110 -11.63 -6.84 13.20
CA LEU A 110 -11.30 -6.72 11.78
C LEU A 110 -10.72 -8.00 11.18
N SER A 111 -10.50 -9.04 12.00
CA SER A 111 -9.99 -10.32 11.53
C SER A 111 -10.93 -10.92 10.49
N TYR A 112 -10.39 -11.29 9.33
CA TYR A 112 -11.13 -12.01 8.31
C TYR A 112 -11.56 -13.37 8.87
N LYS A 113 -12.88 -13.56 8.98
CA LYS A 113 -13.48 -14.82 9.38
C LYS A 113 -13.93 -15.50 8.10
N GLU A 114 -13.23 -16.55 7.69
CA GLU A 114 -13.79 -17.45 6.68
C GLU A 114 -15.13 -17.98 7.19
N GLN A 115 -16.19 -17.78 6.41
CA GLN A 115 -17.39 -18.59 6.59
C GLN A 115 -17.04 -20.00 6.11
N LEU A 116 -16.52 -20.83 7.01
CA LEU A 116 -16.35 -22.24 6.78
C LEU A 116 -17.74 -22.85 6.51
N SER A 117 -18.12 -22.99 5.24
CA SER A 117 -19.14 -23.95 4.84
C SER A 117 -18.51 -25.32 5.00
N GLY A 118 -18.80 -25.98 6.13
CA GLY A 118 -18.13 -27.19 6.55
C GLY A 118 -18.11 -28.28 5.49
N THR A 119 -16.91 -28.76 5.18
CA THR A 119 -16.69 -30.18 4.91
C THR A 119 -15.41 -30.56 5.65
N GLU A 120 -15.54 -31.51 6.57
CA GLU A 120 -14.51 -31.92 7.51
C GLU A 120 -13.30 -32.54 6.82
N GLY A 121 -12.13 -32.27 7.38
CA GLY A 121 -10.95 -33.13 7.27
C GLY A 121 -9.91 -32.64 6.28
N GLU A 122 -8.95 -31.87 6.77
CA GLU A 122 -7.52 -32.18 6.66
C GLU A 122 -6.70 -31.10 7.39
N THR A 123 -5.83 -31.54 8.30
CA THR A 123 -4.92 -30.69 9.06
C THR A 123 -3.82 -30.16 8.13
N GLN A 124 -4.09 -29.05 7.44
CA GLN A 124 -3.00 -28.25 6.88
C GLN A 124 -2.46 -27.36 7.99
N SER A 125 -1.16 -27.48 8.25
CA SER A 125 -0.38 -26.47 8.97
C SER A 125 -0.44 -25.18 8.16
N GLU A 126 -1.53 -24.45 8.34
CA GLU A 126 -1.85 -23.25 7.59
C GLU A 126 -0.90 -22.15 8.06
N TYR A 127 -0.10 -21.62 7.13
CA TYR A 127 0.54 -20.33 7.33
C TYR A 127 -0.59 -19.31 7.46
N ILE A 128 -1.10 -19.10 8.68
CA ILE A 128 -2.16 -18.13 8.94
C ILE A 128 -1.57 -16.75 8.63
N VAL A 129 -1.78 -16.28 7.41
CA VAL A 129 -1.66 -14.87 7.10
C VAL A 129 -2.86 -14.23 7.76
N GLU A 130 -2.63 -13.58 8.90
CA GLU A 130 -3.67 -12.84 9.60
C GLU A 130 -4.11 -11.68 8.70
N LEU A 131 -5.22 -11.88 8.00
CA LEU A 131 -5.82 -10.91 7.08
C LEU A 131 -6.80 -10.06 7.87
N LYS A 132 -6.54 -8.75 7.94
CA LYS A 132 -7.53 -7.78 8.44
C LYS A 132 -8.30 -7.20 7.28
N CYS A 133 -9.62 -7.07 7.43
CA CYS A 133 -10.53 -6.56 6.42
C CYS A 133 -11.10 -5.22 6.85
N VAL A 134 -10.58 -4.12 6.30
CA VAL A 134 -11.10 -2.77 6.56
C VAL A 134 -12.04 -2.37 5.44
N ARG A 135 -13.32 -2.17 5.75
CA ARG A 135 -14.29 -1.59 4.82
C ARG A 135 -14.21 -0.06 4.88
N LEU A 136 -13.80 0.56 3.77
CA LEU A 136 -13.89 2.01 3.61
C LEU A 136 -15.31 2.36 3.13
N HIS A 137 -15.95 3.37 3.74
CA HIS A 137 -17.36 3.70 3.51
C HIS A 137 -17.78 3.79 2.03
N ASN A 138 -19.00 3.31 1.72
CA ASN A 138 -19.75 3.39 0.46
C ASN A 138 -19.11 2.78 -0.81
N ALA A 139 -17.92 2.21 -0.74
CA ALA A 139 -17.35 1.42 -1.82
C ALA A 139 -17.03 0.01 -1.30
N GLN A 140 -17.18 -1.02 -2.15
CA GLN A 140 -16.70 -2.38 -1.88
C GLN A 140 -15.15 -2.44 -1.92
N ILE A 141 -14.47 -1.46 -1.35
CA ILE A 141 -13.01 -1.40 -1.27
C ILE A 141 -12.62 -1.97 0.08
N TYR A 142 -11.95 -3.11 0.02
CA TYR A 142 -11.35 -3.77 1.17
C TYR A 142 -9.86 -3.55 1.13
N GLN A 143 -9.28 -3.02 2.21
CA GLN A 143 -7.85 -3.05 2.39
C GLN A 143 -7.47 -4.28 3.20
N LEU A 144 -6.69 -5.17 2.59
CA LEU A 144 -6.09 -6.31 3.26
C LEU A 144 -4.82 -5.83 3.95
N ILE A 145 -4.73 -6.05 5.25
CA ILE A 145 -3.53 -5.75 6.04
C ILE A 145 -2.93 -7.08 6.48
N THR A 146 -1.63 -7.25 6.24
CA THR A 146 -0.85 -8.40 6.66
C THR A 146 0.39 -7.93 7.42
N SER A 147 0.81 -8.67 8.43
CA SER A 147 2.10 -8.46 9.12
C SER A 147 3.29 -8.90 8.24
N ASN A 148 3.05 -9.85 7.34
CA ASN A 148 4.00 -10.27 6.31
C ASN A 148 3.80 -9.40 5.08
N GLY A 149 4.51 -8.28 5.01
CA GLY A 149 4.49 -7.40 3.84
C GLY A 149 4.78 -8.20 2.58
N PHE A 150 3.77 -8.45 1.75
CA PHE A 150 3.95 -8.96 0.39
C PHE A 150 4.66 -7.87 -0.42
N SER A 151 5.98 -7.87 -0.36
CA SER A 151 6.79 -7.45 -1.49
C SER A 151 6.78 -8.65 -2.42
N THR A 152 6.15 -8.54 -3.58
CA THR A 152 6.43 -9.45 -4.70
C THR A 152 7.90 -9.29 -5.03
N VAL A 153 8.75 -10.09 -4.40
CA VAL A 153 10.05 -10.39 -4.97
C VAL A 153 9.73 -11.25 -6.18
N CYS A 154 9.76 -10.63 -7.37
CA CYS A 154 9.90 -11.38 -8.62
C CYS A 154 11.04 -12.39 -8.37
N PRO A 155 10.80 -13.70 -8.50
CA PRO A 155 11.90 -14.66 -8.51
C PRO A 155 12.82 -14.22 -9.63
N ARG A 156 14.01 -13.72 -9.29
CA ARG A 156 15.08 -13.66 -10.27
C ARG A 156 15.49 -15.10 -10.47
N ASP A 157 15.15 -15.62 -11.64
CA ASP A 157 15.71 -16.86 -12.15
C ASP A 157 17.23 -16.84 -11.96
N ARG A 158 17.70 -17.82 -11.19
CA ARG A 158 19.03 -18.41 -11.34
C ARG A 158 18.89 -19.91 -11.18
#